data_AF-A0A7C6QT43-F1
#
_entry.id   AF-A0A7C6QT43-F1
#
_cell.length_a   1.000
_cell.length_b   1.000
_cell.length_c   1.000
_cell.angle_alpha   90.00
_cell.angle_beta   90.00
_cell.angle_gamma   90.00
#
_symmetry.space_group_name_H-M   'P 1'
#
loop_
_entity.id
_entity.type
_entity.pdbx_description
1 polymer ?
#
loop_
_entity_poly.entity_id
_entity_poly.type
_entity_poly.pdbx_seq_one_letter_code
_entity_poly.pdbx_strand_id
1 'polypeptide(L)'
;MRIAAGIISLVIGFAVLFQSCAVAGLGSLVSPDSTTGAIGMLVGFLLLISGAFSFQLPKVSVVICVIAACFAGLEAMNDFPDMKIWAVICLLLAVMNYFAARKPKDPVTKDPPAPSP
;
A
#
# COMPACT_ATOMS: atom_id res chain seq x y z
N MET A 1 8.68 -12.19 -0.22
CA MET A 1 8.18 -10.80 -0.36
C MET A 1 6.68 -10.66 -0.05
N ARG A 2 5.79 -11.52 -0.58
CA ARG A 2 4.31 -11.38 -0.43
C ARG A 2 3.83 -11.22 1.03
N ILE A 3 4.35 -12.05 1.94
CA ILE A 3 3.96 -12.02 3.36
C ILE A 3 4.42 -10.73 4.03
N ALA A 4 5.67 -10.30 3.80
CA ALA A 4 6.21 -9.07 4.37
C ALA A 4 5.46 -7.83 3.86
N ALA A 5 5.20 -7.74 2.55
CA ALA A 5 4.45 -6.63 1.96
C ALA A 5 3.02 -6.53 2.53
N GLY A 6 2.33 -7.67 2.71
CA GLY A 6 1.00 -7.71 3.31
C GLY A 6 0.96 -7.24 4.76
N ILE A 7 1.89 -7.74 5.60
CA ILE A 7 1.98 -7.34 7.02
C ILE A 7 2.32 -5.86 7.15
N ILE A 8 3.29 -5.37 6.38
CA ILE A 8 3.69 -3.95 6.40
C ILE A 8 2.50 -3.06 5.99
N SER A 9 1.77 -3.43 4.93
CA SER A 9 0.59 -2.67 4.50
C SER A 9 -0.53 -2.65 5.56
N LEU A 10 -0.74 -3.73 6.30
CA LEU A 10 -1.71 -3.78 7.40
C LEU A 10 -1.32 -2.88 8.57
N VAL A 11 -0.08 -2.99 9.05
CA VAL A 11 0.41 -2.18 10.17
C VAL A 11 0.35 -0.69 9.83
N ILE A 12 0.78 -0.34 8.62
CA ILE A 12 0.73 1.04 8.14
C ILE A 12 -0.71 1.52 7.98
N GLY A 13 -1.62 0.70 7.44
CA GLY A 13 -3.03 1.07 7.32
C GLY A 13 -3.67 1.43 8.67
N PHE A 14 -3.36 0.68 9.73
CA PHE A 14 -3.80 1.03 11.09
C PHE A 14 -3.16 2.31 11.63
N ALA A 15 -1.86 2.52 11.38
CA ALA A 15 -1.18 3.75 11.80
C ALA A 15 -1.81 5.00 11.14
N VAL A 16 -2.07 4.93 9.83
CA VAL A 16 -2.74 5.99 9.07
C VAL A 16 -4.16 6.23 9.60
N LEU A 17 -4.92 5.17 9.90
CA LEU A 17 -6.27 5.30 10.44
C LEU A 17 -6.29 6.01 11.79
N PHE A 18 -5.44 5.60 12.74
CA PHE A 18 -5.39 6.24 14.05
C PHE A 18 -4.91 7.68 13.99
N GLN A 19 -3.91 7.97 13.15
CA GLN A 19 -3.49 9.35 12.91
C GLN A 19 -4.63 10.17 12.29
N SER A 20 -5.34 9.63 11.32
CA SER A 20 -6.42 10.32 10.62
C SER A 20 -7.63 10.57 11.53
N CYS A 21 -7.91 9.67 12.48
CA CYS A 21 -8.90 9.92 13.53
C CYS A 21 -8.47 11.09 14.44
N ALA A 22 -7.19 11.16 14.82
CA ALA A 22 -6.67 12.27 15.60
C ALA A 22 -6.71 13.59 14.81
N VAL A 23 -6.33 13.56 13.53
CA VAL A 23 -6.38 14.73 12.63
C VAL A 23 -7.82 15.16 12.34
N ALA A 24 -8.77 14.24 12.16
CA ALA A 24 -10.18 14.59 11.99
C ALA A 24 -10.78 15.18 13.28
N GLY A 25 -10.49 14.56 14.44
CA GLY A 25 -11.00 15.01 15.73
C GLY A 25 -10.45 16.37 16.14
N LEU A 26 -9.13 16.54 16.10
CA LEU A 26 -8.47 17.80 16.47
C LEU A 26 -8.56 18.85 15.35
N GLY A 27 -8.51 18.41 14.09
CA GLY A 27 -8.65 19.25 12.90
C GLY A 27 -9.98 19.98 12.84
N SER A 28 -11.06 19.35 13.31
CA SER A 28 -12.37 20.01 13.39
C SER A 28 -12.40 21.28 14.24
N LEU A 29 -11.47 21.41 15.20
CA LEU A 29 -11.36 22.57 16.08
C LEU A 29 -10.50 23.70 15.50
N VAL A 30 -9.54 23.37 14.62
CA VAL A 30 -8.59 24.33 14.04
C VAL A 30 -8.90 24.68 12.59
N SER A 31 -9.57 23.78 11.86
CA SER A 31 -9.87 23.87 10.43
C SER A 31 -11.10 23.01 10.12
N PRO A 32 -12.31 23.49 10.47
CA PRO A 32 -13.55 22.71 10.34
C PRO A 32 -13.88 22.30 8.89
N ASP A 33 -13.38 23.04 7.90
CA ASP A 33 -13.58 22.74 6.47
C ASP A 33 -12.54 21.75 5.90
N SER A 34 -11.59 21.28 6.71
CA SER A 34 -10.53 20.37 6.25
C SER A 34 -11.06 18.94 6.07
N THR A 35 -10.89 18.39 4.86
CA THR A 35 -11.31 17.02 4.52
C THR A 35 -10.19 15.98 4.72
N THR A 36 -9.00 16.45 5.13
CA THR A 36 -7.78 15.64 5.21
C THR A 36 -7.90 14.45 6.15
N GLY A 37 -8.57 14.60 7.29
CA GLY A 37 -8.82 13.47 8.19
C GLY A 37 -9.69 12.37 7.56
N ALA A 38 -10.68 12.74 6.74
CA ALA A 38 -11.53 11.79 6.04
C ALA A 38 -10.75 11.07 4.92
N ILE A 39 -9.92 11.80 4.16
CA ILE A 39 -9.11 11.20 3.09
C ILE A 39 -8.01 10.31 3.66
N GLY A 40 -7.38 10.71 4.77
CA GLY A 40 -6.45 9.86 5.50
C GLY A 40 -7.11 8.55 5.97
N MET A 41 -8.34 8.62 6.49
CA MET A 41 -9.10 7.41 6.84
C MET A 41 -9.36 6.51 5.62
N LEU A 42 -9.77 7.10 4.49
CA LEU A 42 -9.95 6.37 3.24
C LEU A 42 -8.66 5.67 2.77
N VAL A 43 -7.53 6.38 2.79
CA VAL A 43 -6.20 5.84 2.46
C VAL A 43 -5.83 4.70 3.39
N GLY A 44 -6.05 4.85 4.70
CA GLY A 44 -5.83 3.79 5.68
C GLY A 44 -6.64 2.53 5.41
N PHE A 45 -7.93 2.67 5.10
CA PHE A 45 -8.79 1.54 4.69
C PHE A 45 -8.29 0.86 3.41
N LEU A 46 -7.91 1.63 2.40
CA LEU A 46 -7.34 1.09 1.16
C LEU A 46 -6.06 0.29 1.44
N LEU A 47 -5.21 0.74 2.37
CA LEU A 47 -4.00 0.02 2.75
C LEU A 47 -4.28 -1.28 3.52
N LEU A 48 -5.32 -1.32 4.36
CA LEU A 48 -5.78 -2.55 5.00
C LEU A 48 -6.26 -3.58 3.96
N ILE A 49 -7.09 -3.13 3.01
CA ILE A 49 -7.60 -3.96 1.92
C ILE A 49 -6.43 -4.44 1.05
N SER A 50 -5.50 -3.55 0.69
CA SER A 50 -4.30 -3.89 -0.07
C SER A 50 -3.43 -4.94 0.64
N GLY A 51 -3.26 -4.80 1.95
CA GLY A 51 -2.52 -5.77 2.77
C GLY A 51 -3.16 -7.16 2.73
N ALA A 52 -4.49 -7.24 2.85
CA ALA A 52 -5.21 -8.51 2.73
C ALA A 52 -5.03 -9.16 1.34
N PHE A 53 -5.07 -8.37 0.26
CA PHE A 53 -4.88 -8.89 -1.09
C PHE A 53 -3.42 -9.18 -1.46
N SER A 54 -2.43 -8.64 -0.74
CA SER A 54 -1.00 -8.88 -0.99
C SER A 54 -0.60 -10.37 -0.90
N PHE A 55 -1.34 -11.17 -0.11
CA PHE A 55 -1.03 -12.59 0.11
C PHE A 55 -1.40 -13.48 -1.09
N GLN A 56 -2.62 -13.30 -1.63
CA GLN A 56 -3.19 -14.17 -2.66
C GLN A 56 -3.17 -13.52 -4.05
N LEU A 57 -3.39 -12.21 -4.13
CA LEU A 57 -3.57 -11.46 -5.37
C LEU A 57 -2.70 -10.19 -5.38
N PRO A 58 -1.36 -10.33 -5.42
CA PRO A 58 -0.44 -9.20 -5.30
C PRO A 58 -0.64 -8.15 -6.40
N LYS A 59 -1.11 -8.54 -7.62
CA LYS A 59 -1.45 -7.57 -8.68
C LYS A 59 -2.60 -6.63 -8.28
N VAL A 60 -3.62 -7.15 -7.60
CA VAL A 60 -4.76 -6.36 -7.12
C VAL A 60 -4.28 -5.39 -6.03
N SER A 61 -3.42 -5.87 -5.12
CA SER A 61 -2.80 -5.03 -4.10
C SER A 61 -1.98 -3.88 -4.69
N VAL A 62 -1.24 -4.08 -5.79
CA VAL A 62 -0.55 -2.98 -6.49
C VAL A 62 -1.52 -1.88 -6.90
N VAL A 63 -2.63 -2.25 -7.54
CA VAL A 63 -3.63 -1.28 -8.01
C VAL A 63 -4.21 -0.49 -6.83
N ILE A 64 -4.54 -1.17 -5.74
CA ILE A 64 -5.10 -0.52 -4.54
C ILE A 64 -4.06 0.42 -3.89
N CYS A 65 -2.79 0.01 -3.79
CA CYS A 65 -1.72 0.88 -3.29
C CYS A 65 -1.51 2.12 -4.18
N VAL A 66 -1.61 1.99 -5.50
CA VAL A 66 -1.51 3.14 -6.43
C VAL A 66 -2.69 4.09 -6.24
N ILE A 67 -3.91 3.57 -6.11
CA ILE A 67 -5.10 4.38 -5.84
C ILE A 67 -4.93 5.12 -4.50
N ALA A 68 -4.50 4.43 -3.45
CA ALA A 68 -4.22 5.03 -2.15
C ALA A 68 -3.13 6.12 -2.24
N ALA A 69 -2.07 5.89 -3.01
CA ALA A 69 -1.02 6.89 -3.26
C ALA A 69 -1.56 8.13 -3.98
N CYS A 70 -2.47 7.97 -4.93
CA CYS A 70 -3.09 9.11 -5.62
C CYS A 70 -3.91 9.97 -4.66
N PHE A 71 -4.75 9.37 -3.81
CA PHE A 71 -5.53 10.12 -2.82
C PHE A 71 -4.63 10.83 -1.80
N ALA A 72 -3.63 10.15 -1.25
CA ALA A 72 -2.66 10.76 -0.36
C ALA A 72 -1.85 11.87 -1.05
N GLY A 73 -1.52 11.69 -2.33
CA GLY A 73 -0.77 12.67 -3.12
C GLY A 73 -1.56 13.93 -3.42
N LEU A 74 -2.88 13.82 -3.67
CA LEU A 74 -3.75 14.99 -3.85
C LEU A 74 -3.83 15.83 -2.57
N GLU A 75 -3.96 15.20 -1.41
CA GLU A 75 -3.95 15.90 -0.12
C GLU A 75 -2.57 16.47 0.24
N ALA A 76 -1.49 15.79 -0.17
CA ALA A 76 -0.13 16.28 0.04
C ALA A 76 0.15 17.64 -0.65
N MET A 77 -0.63 18.01 -1.67
CA MET A 77 -0.54 19.31 -2.34
C MET A 77 -1.23 20.43 -1.54
N ASN A 78 -2.08 20.09 -0.56
CA ASN A 78 -2.84 21.03 0.27
C ASN A 78 -2.15 21.32 1.62
N ASP A 79 -0.81 21.28 1.66
CA ASP A 79 0.03 21.63 2.83
C ASP A 79 -0.01 20.64 4.02
N PHE A 80 -0.38 19.37 3.78
CA PHE A 80 -0.35 18.31 4.78
C PHE A 80 0.91 17.42 4.64
N PRO A 81 1.98 17.67 5.43
CA PRO A 81 3.26 17.00 5.26
C PRO A 81 3.22 15.50 5.57
N ASP A 82 2.29 15.07 6.43
CA ASP A 82 2.01 13.68 6.72
C ASP A 82 1.45 12.92 5.51
N MET A 83 0.53 13.55 4.75
CA MET A 83 -0.03 12.94 3.54
C MET A 83 1.02 12.71 2.45
N LYS A 84 2.04 13.59 2.37
CA LYS A 84 3.20 13.39 1.49
C LYS A 84 3.98 12.13 1.83
N ILE A 85 4.22 11.88 3.12
CA ILE A 85 4.92 10.68 3.59
C ILE A 85 4.08 9.43 3.25
N TRP A 86 2.78 9.48 3.48
CA TRP A 86 1.87 8.37 3.16
C TRP A 86 1.81 8.06 1.68
N ALA A 87 1.79 9.06 0.80
CA ALA A 87 1.81 8.86 -0.64
C ALA A 87 3.07 8.11 -1.10
N VAL A 88 4.25 8.48 -0.59
CA VAL A 88 5.52 7.82 -0.92
C VAL A 88 5.54 6.38 -0.41
N ILE A 89 5.06 6.13 0.80
CA ILE A 89 4.98 4.79 1.38
C ILE A 89 4.04 3.90 0.55
N CYS A 90 2.88 4.42 0.11
CA CYS A 90 1.94 3.68 -0.73
C CYS A 90 2.60 3.28 -2.07
N LEU A 91 3.39 4.16 -2.68
CA LEU A 91 4.13 3.83 -3.90
C LEU A 91 5.22 2.77 -3.66
N LEU A 92 5.95 2.85 -2.55
CA LEU A 92 6.93 1.83 -2.19
C LEU A 92 6.27 0.46 -2.00
N LEU A 93 5.12 0.41 -1.32
CA LEU A 93 4.33 -0.82 -1.17
C LEU A 93 3.82 -1.34 -2.53
N ALA A 94 3.39 -0.46 -3.43
CA ALA A 94 3.02 -0.85 -4.79
C ALA A 94 4.19 -1.50 -5.54
N VAL A 95 5.38 -0.93 -5.44
CA VAL A 95 6.61 -1.49 -6.05
C VAL A 95 6.95 -2.85 -5.43
N MET A 96 6.89 -2.99 -4.10
CA MET A 96 7.12 -4.25 -3.41
C MET A 96 6.14 -5.34 -3.85
N ASN A 97 4.84 -5.01 -3.92
CA ASN A 97 3.81 -5.94 -4.38
C ASN A 97 3.94 -6.28 -5.86
N TYR A 98 4.40 -5.34 -6.69
CA TYR A 98 4.69 -5.59 -8.10
C TYR A 98 5.80 -6.63 -8.28
N PHE A 99 6.91 -6.51 -7.53
CA PHE A 99 7.96 -7.52 -7.54
C PHE A 99 7.47 -8.85 -6.96
N ALA A 100 6.64 -8.82 -5.92
CA ALA A 100 6.04 -10.02 -5.34
C ALA A 100 5.08 -10.75 -6.32
N ALA A 101 4.49 -10.03 -7.27
CA ALA A 101 3.62 -10.60 -8.31
C ALA A 101 4.41 -11.30 -9.42
N ARG A 102 5.70 -10.99 -9.62
CA ARG A 102 6.54 -11.71 -10.60
C ARG A 102 6.83 -13.11 -10.07
N LYS A 103 6.52 -14.15 -10.85
CA LYS A 103 6.98 -15.51 -10.56
C LYS A 103 8.50 -15.58 -10.75
N PRO A 104 9.23 -16.34 -9.92
CA PRO A 104 10.59 -16.73 -10.27
C PRO A 104 10.56 -17.42 -11.66
N LYS A 105 11.51 -17.09 -12.53
CA LYS A 105 11.77 -17.95 -13.70
C LYS A 105 12.27 -19.28 -13.14
N ASP A 106 11.61 -20.38 -13.49
CA ASP A 106 12.12 -21.70 -13.14
C ASP A 106 13.56 -21.82 -13.68
N PRO A 107 14.52 -22.27 -12.86
CA PRO A 107 15.84 -22.57 -13.37
C PRO A 107 15.65 -23.64 -14.44
N VAL A 108 16.14 -23.37 -15.66
CA VAL A 108 16.15 -24.34 -16.75
C VAL A 108 16.80 -25.61 -16.22
N THR A 109 16.00 -26.65 -15.97
CA THR A 109 16.50 -27.98 -15.64
C THR A 109 17.30 -28.44 -16.84
N LYS A 110 18.62 -28.41 -16.69
CA LYS A 110 19.53 -29.18 -17.56
C LYS A 110 19.38 -30.64 -17.14
N ASP A 111 18.29 -31.28 -17.56
CA ASP A 111 18.21 -32.73 -17.45
C ASP A 111 19.27 -33.32 -18.40
N PRO A 112 20.17 -34.20 -17.92
CA PRO A 112 21.09 -34.91 -18.80
C PRO A 112 20.27 -35.77 -19.79
N PRO A 113 20.71 -35.90 -21.05
CA PRO A 113 20.00 -36.72 -22.03
C PRO A 113 19.86 -38.16 -21.52
N ALA A 114 18.64 -38.69 -21.60
CA ALA A 114 18.31 -40.04 -21.14
C ALA A 114 19.22 -41.08 -21.83
N PRO A 115 19.69 -42.11 -21.12
CA PRO A 115 20.47 -43.17 -21.74
C PRO A 115 19.60 -43.89 -22.78
N SER A 116 20.09 -43.92 -24.02
CA SER A 116 19.54 -44.70 -25.13
C SER A 116 19.59 -46.21 -24.83
N PRO A 117 18.63 -47.00 -25.35
CA PRO A 117 18.40 -48.41 -24.99
C PRO A 117 19.56 -49.35 -25.30
#